data_AF-A0A0E4G3P4-F1
#
_entry.id   AF-A0A0E4G3P4-F1
#
_cell.length_a   1.000
_cell.length_b   1.000
_cell.length_c   1.000
_cell.angle_alpha   90.00
_cell.angle_beta   90.00
_cell.angle_gamma   90.00
#
_symmetry.space_group_name_H-M   'P 1'
#
loop_
_entity.id
_entity.type
_entity.pdbx_description
1 polymer ?
#
loop_
_entity_poly.entity_id
_entity_poly.type
_entity_poly.pdbx_seq_one_letter_code
_entity_poly.pdbx_strand_id
1 'polypeptide(L)' 'ELGQLFGLEGQLEDPKRSGWQLVFVDREDDVLLVGDDPWQEFVNNVWC' A
#
# COMPACT_ATOMS: atom_id res chain seq x y z
N GLU A 1 11.44 -1.82 3.27
CA GLU A 1 11.18 -3.26 3.52
C GLU A 1 10.46 -3.93 2.34
N LEU A 2 9.23 -3.54 1.97
CA LEU A 2 8.52 -4.13 0.80
C LEU A 2 9.30 -4.05 -0.51
N GLY A 3 9.94 -2.90 -0.80
CA GLY A 3 10.79 -2.76 -1.98
C GLY A 3 11.91 -3.80 -2.01
N GLN A 4 12.49 -4.15 -0.86
CA GLN A 4 13.55 -5.16 -0.80
C GLN A 4 12.99 -6.59 -0.91
N LEU A 5 11.83 -6.84 -0.31
CA LEU A 5 11.16 -8.15 -0.37
C LEU A 5 10.74 -8.54 -1.80
N PHE A 6 10.41 -7.55 -2.63
CA PHE A 6 9.94 -7.76 -4.00
C PHE A 6 10.94 -7.31 -5.09
N GLY A 7 12.15 -6.85 -4.72
CA GLY A 7 13.15 -6.33 -5.68
C GLY A 7 12.73 -5.05 -6.40
N LEU A 8 11.90 -4.24 -5.75
CA LEU A 8 11.35 -2.96 -6.18
C LEU A 8 11.91 -1.78 -5.35
N GLU A 9 13.15 -1.86 -4.87
CA GLU A 9 13.78 -0.75 -4.13
C GLU A 9 13.74 0.56 -4.95
N GLY A 10 13.38 1.67 -4.29
CA GLY A 10 13.24 2.97 -4.94
C GLY A 10 12.03 3.12 -5.86
N GLN A 11 11.35 2.02 -6.25
CA GLN A 11 10.15 2.09 -7.10
C GLN A 11 8.87 2.30 -6.28
N LEU A 12 8.79 1.77 -5.06
CA LEU A 12 7.60 1.98 -4.22
C LEU A 12 7.59 3.34 -3.50
N GLU A 13 8.74 4.01 -3.44
CA GLU A 13 8.92 5.26 -2.68
C GLU A 13 8.51 6.51 -3.47
N ASP A 14 8.47 6.44 -4.80
CA ASP A 14 8.09 7.56 -5.68
C ASP A 14 7.00 7.14 -6.68
N PRO A 15 5.73 7.01 -6.24
CA PRO A 15 4.64 6.46 -7.05
C PRO A 15 4.42 7.20 -8.37
N LYS A 16 4.74 8.51 -8.41
CA LYS A 16 4.60 9.35 -9.60
C LYS A 16 5.63 9.05 -10.68
N ARG A 17 6.79 8.51 -10.31
CA ARG A 17 7.88 8.22 -11.24
C ARG A 17 7.95 6.76 -11.65
N SER A 18 7.57 5.87 -10.74
CA SER A 18 7.67 4.43 -10.93
C SER A 18 6.41 3.81 -11.55
N GLY A 19 5.24 4.46 -11.41
CA GLY A 19 3.96 3.93 -11.86
C GLY A 19 3.43 2.77 -11.00
N TRP A 20 4.15 2.41 -9.93
CA TRP A 20 3.73 1.39 -8.99
C TRP A 20 2.82 2.00 -7.92
N GLN A 21 1.71 1.33 -7.65
CA GLN A 21 0.76 1.69 -6.61
C GLN A 21 0.62 0.53 -5.64
N LEU A 22 0.75 0.81 -4.34
CA LEU A 22 0.55 -0.17 -3.30
C LEU A 22 -0.91 -0.14 -2.86
N VAL A 23 -1.59 -1.28 -2.91
CA VAL A 23 -3.00 -1.42 -2.55
C VAL A 23 -3.19 -2.49 -1.48
N PHE A 24 -4.28 -2.42 -0.72
CA PHE A 24 -4.70 -3.41 0.25
C PHE A 24 -6.19 -3.71 0.10
N VAL A 25 -6.63 -4.85 0.64
CA VAL A 25 -8.06 -5.19 0.75
C VAL A 25 -8.49 -4.93 2.19
N ASP A 26 -9.64 -4.28 2.37
CA ASP A 26 -10.20 -4.06 3.70
C ASP A 26 -11.17 -5.19 4.09
N ARG A 27 -11.92 -4.97 5.17
CA ARG A 27 -12.92 -5.94 5.67
C ARG A 27 -14.20 -5.98 4.84
N GLU A 28 -14.41 -5.01 3.96
CA GLU A 28 -15.57 -4.90 3.08
C GLU A 28 -15.28 -5.50 1.68
N ASP A 29 -14.11 -6.13 1.51
CA ASP A 29 -13.61 -6.68 0.24
C ASP A 29 -13.24 -5.58 -0.79
N ASP A 30 -13.07 -4.33 -0.33
CA ASP A 30 -12.72 -3.20 -1.17
C ASP A 30 -11.21 -3.08 -1.35
N VAL A 31 -10.77 -2.82 -2.60
CA VAL A 31 -9.36 -2.58 -2.93
C VAL A 31 -9.05 -1.09 -2.80
N LEU A 32 -8.23 -0.74 -1.81
CA LEU A 32 -7.91 0.64 -1.45
C LEU A 32 -6.40 0.93 -1.61
N LEU A 33 -6.05 2.19 -1.87
CA LEU A 33 -4.66 2.64 -2.00
C LEU A 33 -4.04 2.82 -0.61
N VAL A 34 -2.83 2.30 -0.42
CA VAL A 34 -2.09 2.50 0.83
C VAL A 34 -1.64 3.97 0.93
N GLY A 35 -2.11 4.66 1.96
CA GLY A 35 -1.70 6.03 2.29
C GLY A 35 -2.81 7.08 2.17
N ASP A 36 -4.02 6.70 1.76
CA ASP A 36 -5.17 7.61 1.71
C ASP A 36 -5.77 7.87 3.12
N ASP A 37 -5.75 6.86 3.99
CA ASP A 37 -6.29 6.96 5.35
C ASP A 37 -5.22 7.22 6.42
N PRO A 38 -5.58 7.85 7.56
CA PRO A 38 -4.72 7.91 8.72
C PRO A 38 -4.23 6.53 9.13
N TRP A 39 -2.98 6.42 9.56
CA TRP A 39 -2.35 5.14 9.92
C TRP A 39 -3.19 4.31 10.91
N GLN A 40 -3.85 4.98 11.87
CA GLN A 40 -4.67 4.30 12.86
C GLN A 40 -5.93 3.65 12.26
N GLU A 41 -6.52 4.26 11.23
CA GLU A 41 -7.68 3.69 10.52
C GLU A 41 -7.24 2.55 9.60
N PHE A 42 -6.14 2.73 8.87
CA PHE A 42 -5.52 1.69 8.05
C PHE A 42 -5.28 0.38 8.84
N VAL A 43 -4.64 0.46 10.01
CA VAL A 43 -4.36 -0.73 10.84
C VAL A 43 -5.63 -1.43 11.33
N ASN A 44 -6.71 -0.68 11.55
CA ASN A 44 -7.98 -1.26 11.99
C ASN A 44 -8.78 -1.89 10.84
N ASN A 45 -8.65 -1.34 9.63
CA ASN A 45 -9.44 -1.74 8.47
C ASN A 45 -8.78 -2.82 7.61
N VAL A 46 -7.44 -2.90 7.62
CA VAL A 46 -6.72 -3.91 6.82
C VAL A 46 -7.11 -5.33 7.27
N TRP A 47 -7.48 -6.16 6.29
CA TRP A 47 -7.80 -7.57 6.47
C TRP A 47 -7.15 -8.33 5.31
N CYS A 48 -6.73 -9.58 5.56
CA CYS A 48 -6.00 -10.40 4.57
C CYS A 48 -6.87 -11.44 3.88
#